data_AF-A0A0Q7TN83-F1
#
_entry.id   AF-A0A0Q7TN83-F1
#
_cell.length_a   1.000
_cell.length_b   1.000
_cell.length_c   1.000
_cell.angle_alpha   90.00
_cell.angle_beta   90.00
_cell.angle_gamma   90.00
#
_symmetry.space_group_name_H-M   'P 1'
#
loop_
_entity.id
_entity.type
_entity.pdbx_description
1 polymer ?
#
loop_
_entity_poly.entity_id
_entity_poly.type
_entity_poly.pdbx_seq_one_letter_code
_entity_poly.pdbx_strand_id
1 'polypeptide(L)'
;MKPPKLPIDPQHVAAMQACVTHARALLDSAKAVQTTGNANVAYHLATLSLEEIGRRALMGVQHLADQQVVPPAWPKNHQHDHIKKLFWAFFGPEFYGNRLTAKGLTEMAGLAERIHGNRLAGLYVDNGEDGLSIPADAVLLEQAEELIGLAEARLGMAEAETVREDFTKADVELQAWFMTAVDDPEQRKQILSKGSMEKLAELKDAHAWGLWLKDLFDKAEAESQAAVAVEIERSRNVPDKKTKDKWKLRVRIICASHSIRPKVLTAWNEKTDWIKLTAVSGKKNELLIDFIFGDNVPVEALWYFGWGVARQFVVALNIATMGFWWWRMPEQIDRYHESVQDLENKAEVRIERRPSLKIDWGENRVLTIEDLARTAAVFAALPARDKQGKQTGLDYYVGGVTFLSLNDVHWQCEVQAFGNFFECLRHMMAQQGDWREGKPFEGAFVRFIGELFPEFDETARYVELCRAFDANDATNAKITLKEVSFIKLFCDAYFLHKIQPKAAEAMDARLAAGAQPSG
;
A
#
# COMPACT_ATOMS: atom_id res chain seq x y z
N MET A 1 -38.63 25.88 -11.74
CA MET A 1 -39.25 24.98 -10.74
C MET A 1 -38.24 24.73 -9.64
N LYS A 2 -38.58 24.89 -8.36
CA LYS A 2 -37.70 24.47 -7.27
C LYS A 2 -37.56 22.94 -7.32
N PRO A 3 -36.36 22.36 -7.15
CA PRO A 3 -36.19 20.92 -7.15
C PRO A 3 -37.04 20.27 -6.05
N PRO A 4 -37.58 19.06 -6.28
CA PRO A 4 -38.37 18.35 -5.29
C PRO A 4 -37.51 18.08 -4.04
N LYS A 5 -38.05 18.43 -2.88
CA LYS A 5 -37.43 18.20 -1.56
C LYS A 5 -37.76 16.78 -1.12
N LEU A 6 -36.77 16.08 -0.56
CA LEU A 6 -36.96 14.72 -0.05
C LEU A 6 -37.33 14.78 1.44
N PRO A 7 -38.44 14.15 1.88
CA PRO A 7 -38.80 14.10 3.29
C PRO A 7 -37.83 13.19 4.07
N ILE A 8 -37.51 13.57 5.30
CA ILE A 8 -36.71 12.76 6.22
C ILE A 8 -37.59 11.72 6.91
N ASP A 9 -37.07 10.51 7.08
CA ASP A 9 -37.71 9.45 7.87
C ASP A 9 -37.82 9.86 9.35
N PRO A 10 -39.04 9.87 9.94
CA PRO A 10 -39.25 10.18 11.35
C PRO A 10 -38.40 9.35 12.32
N GLN A 11 -38.07 8.11 11.96
CA GLN A 11 -37.21 7.25 12.80
C GLN A 11 -35.77 7.78 12.87
N HIS A 12 -35.27 8.40 11.80
CA HIS A 12 -33.95 9.00 11.76
C HIS A 12 -33.88 10.31 12.56
N VAL A 13 -34.92 11.15 12.49
CA VAL A 13 -35.03 12.34 13.35
C VAL A 13 -35.04 11.93 14.82
N ALA A 14 -35.79 10.88 15.17
CA ALA A 14 -35.82 10.35 16.53
C ALA A 14 -34.44 9.82 16.98
N ALA A 15 -33.69 9.13 16.10
CA ALA A 15 -32.35 8.64 16.41
C ALA A 15 -31.34 9.80 16.62
N MET A 16 -31.39 10.83 15.78
CA MET A 16 -30.58 12.04 15.93
C MET A 16 -30.90 12.76 17.26
N GLN A 17 -32.18 12.86 17.62
CA GLN A 17 -32.61 13.46 18.89
C GLN A 17 -32.15 12.62 20.09
N ALA A 18 -32.20 11.28 19.99
CA ALA A 18 -31.71 10.40 21.04
C ALA A 18 -30.21 10.59 21.30
N CYS A 19 -29.41 10.86 20.26
CA CYS A 19 -27.98 11.20 20.42
C CYS A 19 -27.80 12.49 21.24
N VAL A 20 -28.61 13.54 21.00
CA VAL A 20 -28.56 14.79 21.78
C VAL A 20 -28.94 14.53 23.24
N THR A 21 -30.03 13.80 23.48
CA THR A 21 -30.47 13.44 24.83
C THR A 21 -29.41 12.65 25.58
N HIS A 22 -28.77 11.68 24.92
CA HIS A 22 -27.71 10.88 25.53
C HIS A 22 -26.44 11.71 25.78
N ALA A 23 -26.05 12.58 24.84
CA ALA A 23 -24.93 13.51 25.01
C ALA A 23 -25.11 14.43 26.23
N ARG A 24 -26.34 14.90 26.49
CA ARG A 24 -26.70 15.68 27.69
C ARG A 24 -26.49 14.87 28.97
N ALA A 25 -27.03 13.65 29.04
CA ALA A 25 -26.85 12.79 30.21
C ALA A 25 -25.38 12.48 30.51
N LEU A 26 -24.58 12.26 29.46
CA LEU A 26 -23.13 12.05 29.57
C LEU A 26 -22.40 13.29 30.08
N LEU A 27 -22.75 14.48 29.59
CA LEU A 27 -22.16 15.75 30.02
C LEU A 27 -22.52 16.07 31.47
N ASP A 28 -23.77 15.87 31.87
CA ASP A 28 -24.20 16.08 33.26
C ASP A 28 -23.48 15.12 34.20
N SER A 29 -23.27 13.87 33.76
CA SER A 29 -22.46 12.88 34.48
C SER A 29 -20.99 13.29 34.57
N ALA A 30 -20.40 13.82 33.50
CA ALA A 30 -19.03 14.34 33.50
C ALA A 30 -18.85 15.46 34.53
N LYS A 31 -19.78 16.42 34.57
CA LYS A 31 -19.79 17.51 35.55
C LYS A 31 -19.90 16.99 36.98
N ALA A 32 -20.81 16.04 37.23
CA ALA A 32 -20.97 15.45 38.56
C ALA A 32 -19.69 14.73 39.02
N VAL A 33 -19.09 13.91 38.15
CA VAL A 33 -17.85 13.18 38.46
C VAL A 33 -16.67 14.13 38.66
N GLN A 34 -16.59 15.22 37.92
CA GLN A 34 -15.53 16.22 38.09
C GLN A 34 -15.51 16.80 39.52
N THR A 35 -16.67 17.05 40.13
CA THR A 35 -16.75 17.56 41.52
C THR A 35 -16.15 16.59 42.56
N THR A 36 -15.98 15.32 42.20
CA THR A 36 -15.40 14.29 43.07
C THR A 36 -13.88 14.16 42.91
N GLY A 37 -13.26 14.98 42.05
CA GLY A 37 -11.81 14.97 41.79
C GLY A 37 -11.35 13.94 40.77
N ASN A 38 -12.25 13.18 40.15
CA ASN A 38 -11.93 12.15 39.16
C ASN A 38 -11.87 12.73 37.73
N ALA A 39 -10.86 13.57 37.47
CA ALA A 39 -10.71 14.33 36.23
C ALA A 39 -10.68 13.45 34.97
N ASN A 40 -9.99 12.32 35.01
CA ASN A 40 -9.88 11.38 33.90
C ASN A 40 -11.24 10.73 33.52
N VAL A 41 -12.06 10.39 34.52
CA VAL A 41 -13.41 9.84 34.29
C VAL A 41 -14.35 10.92 33.76
N ALA A 42 -14.26 12.13 34.30
CA ALA A 42 -15.00 13.28 33.79
C ALA A 42 -14.65 13.58 32.32
N TYR A 43 -13.36 13.55 31.97
CA TYR A 43 -12.85 13.72 30.60
C TYR A 43 -13.40 12.63 29.66
N HIS A 44 -13.44 11.38 30.11
CA HIS A 44 -13.98 10.27 29.32
C HIS A 44 -15.46 10.49 28.99
N LEU A 45 -16.27 10.86 29.99
CA LEU A 45 -17.70 11.11 29.82
C LEU A 45 -17.96 12.34 28.93
N ALA A 46 -17.16 13.41 29.06
CA ALA A 46 -17.23 14.56 28.17
C ALA A 46 -16.84 14.21 26.72
N THR A 47 -15.85 13.32 26.54
CA THR A 47 -15.48 12.81 25.22
C THR A 47 -16.62 12.00 24.59
N LEU A 48 -17.28 11.13 25.37
CA LEU A 48 -18.45 10.37 24.89
C LEU A 48 -19.62 11.29 24.50
N SER A 49 -19.83 12.38 25.24
CA SER A 49 -20.81 13.40 24.88
C SER A 49 -20.53 13.99 23.49
N LEU A 50 -19.27 14.36 23.21
CA LEU A 50 -18.84 14.82 21.89
C LEU A 50 -18.99 13.73 20.81
N GLU A 51 -18.67 12.48 21.12
CA GLU A 51 -18.86 11.37 20.18
C GLU A 51 -20.32 11.17 19.79
N GLU A 52 -21.27 11.30 20.72
CA GLU A 52 -22.71 11.24 20.42
C GLU A 52 -23.17 12.43 19.56
N ILE A 53 -22.63 13.63 19.79
CA ILE A 53 -22.87 14.80 18.92
C ILE A 53 -22.34 14.55 17.51
N GLY A 54 -21.14 13.99 17.38
CA GLY A 54 -20.58 13.59 16.09
C GLY A 54 -21.36 12.47 15.41
N ARG A 55 -21.86 11.51 16.19
CA ARG A 55 -22.73 10.43 15.73
C ARG A 55 -24.04 10.97 15.17
N ARG A 56 -24.67 11.96 15.83
CA ARG A 56 -25.83 12.68 15.29
C ARG A 56 -25.54 13.23 13.90
N ALA A 57 -24.40 13.91 13.71
CA ALA A 57 -24.02 14.45 12.41
C ALA A 57 -23.85 13.33 11.36
N LEU A 58 -23.17 12.25 11.71
CA LEU A 58 -22.99 11.07 10.85
C LEU A 58 -24.30 10.36 10.51
N MET A 59 -25.27 10.28 11.43
CA MET A 59 -26.60 9.73 11.16
C MET A 59 -27.36 10.60 10.15
N GLY A 60 -27.27 11.92 10.28
CA GLY A 60 -27.83 12.85 9.29
C GLY A 60 -27.22 12.64 7.90
N VAL A 61 -25.90 12.46 7.84
CA VAL A 61 -25.16 12.17 6.60
C VAL A 61 -25.57 10.82 6.00
N GLN A 62 -25.65 9.77 6.82
CA GLN A 62 -25.99 8.41 6.38
C GLN A 62 -27.43 8.32 5.86
N HIS A 63 -28.38 8.99 6.53
CA HIS A 63 -29.76 9.04 6.07
C HIS A 63 -29.86 9.57 4.63
N LEU A 64 -29.09 10.61 4.32
CA LEU A 64 -29.07 11.21 2.98
C LEU A 64 -28.49 10.23 1.96
N ALA A 65 -27.41 9.53 2.30
CA ALA A 65 -26.79 8.54 1.42
C ALA A 65 -27.74 7.35 1.10
N ASP A 66 -28.53 6.90 2.06
CA ASP A 66 -29.47 5.77 1.91
C ASP A 66 -30.66 6.08 0.98
N GLN A 67 -30.90 7.36 0.64
CA GLN A 67 -31.94 7.77 -0.30
C GLN A 67 -31.52 7.69 -1.79
N GLN A 68 -30.29 7.24 -2.09
CA GLN A 68 -29.84 7.05 -3.48
C GLN A 68 -30.33 5.72 -4.09
N VAL A 69 -30.55 5.70 -5.41
CA VAL A 69 -30.94 4.50 -6.19
C VAL A 69 -29.86 3.41 -6.12
N VAL A 70 -28.60 3.83 -5.96
CA VAL A 70 -27.47 2.97 -5.64
C VAL A 70 -26.83 3.59 -4.40
N PRO A 71 -27.02 3.01 -3.20
CA PRO A 71 -26.32 3.48 -2.02
C PRO A 71 -24.81 3.43 -2.29
N PRO A 72 -24.04 4.48 -1.98
CA PRO A 72 -22.58 4.36 -1.94
C PRO A 72 -22.21 3.15 -1.07
N ALA A 73 -21.03 2.57 -1.28
CA ALA A 73 -20.49 1.58 -0.35
C ALA A 73 -20.19 2.26 1.00
N TRP A 74 -21.23 2.60 1.75
CA TRP A 74 -21.13 3.18 3.08
C TRP A 74 -20.54 2.08 3.96
N PRO A 75 -19.32 2.23 4.48
CA PRO A 75 -18.81 1.23 5.37
C PRO A 75 -19.69 1.31 6.62
N LYS A 76 -20.40 0.21 6.92
CA LYS A 76 -21.29 0.07 8.09
C LYS A 76 -20.63 0.41 9.44
N ASN A 77 -19.33 0.71 9.44
CA ASN A 77 -18.48 0.90 10.59
C ASN A 77 -18.15 2.38 10.90
N HIS A 78 -18.60 3.37 10.13
CA HIS A 78 -18.24 4.79 10.36
C HIS A 78 -18.77 5.36 11.70
N GLN A 79 -19.90 4.85 12.21
CA GLN A 79 -20.42 5.24 13.53
C GLN A 79 -19.60 4.63 14.69
N HIS A 80 -18.72 3.66 14.41
CA HIS A 80 -17.90 2.97 15.41
C HIS A 80 -16.48 3.57 15.53
N ASP A 81 -16.07 4.43 14.60
CA ASP A 81 -14.77 5.12 14.63
C ASP A 81 -14.84 6.35 15.57
N HIS A 82 -14.10 6.28 16.67
CA HIS A 82 -14.07 7.31 17.71
C HIS A 82 -13.49 8.64 17.21
N ILE A 83 -12.38 8.61 16.47
CA ILE A 83 -11.72 9.82 15.95
C ILE A 83 -12.63 10.47 14.91
N LYS A 84 -13.24 9.68 14.03
CA LYS A 84 -14.19 10.17 13.03
C LYS A 84 -15.41 10.82 13.70
N LYS A 85 -16.02 10.20 14.73
CA LYS A 85 -17.10 10.84 15.50
C LYS A 85 -16.67 12.18 16.11
N LEU A 86 -15.51 12.23 16.76
CA LEU A 86 -15.00 13.47 17.35
C LEU A 86 -14.76 14.55 16.28
N PHE A 87 -14.17 14.20 15.15
CA PHE A 87 -14.01 15.11 14.03
C PHE A 87 -15.37 15.68 13.57
N TRP A 88 -16.37 14.82 13.39
CA TRP A 88 -17.72 15.22 12.95
C TRP A 88 -18.48 16.07 13.97
N ALA A 89 -18.18 15.95 15.26
CA ALA A 89 -18.74 16.82 16.30
C ALA A 89 -18.33 18.29 16.13
N PHE A 90 -17.15 18.53 15.54
CA PHE A 90 -16.66 19.87 15.24
C PHE A 90 -16.94 20.29 13.80
N PHE A 91 -16.74 19.38 12.85
CA PHE A 91 -16.86 19.66 11.42
C PHE A 91 -18.30 19.81 10.95
N GLY A 92 -19.23 18.97 11.42
CA GLY A 92 -20.62 18.97 10.97
C GLY A 92 -21.28 20.35 11.05
N PRO A 93 -21.27 21.01 12.23
CA PRO A 93 -21.83 22.35 12.38
C PRO A 93 -21.16 23.42 11.51
N GLU A 94 -19.84 23.35 11.32
CA GLU A 94 -19.06 24.32 10.52
C GLU A 94 -19.26 24.14 9.02
N PHE A 95 -19.50 22.91 8.57
CA PHE A 95 -19.78 22.56 7.19
C PHE A 95 -21.14 23.13 6.74
N TYR A 96 -22.17 23.06 7.58
CA TYR A 96 -23.48 23.64 7.27
C TYR A 96 -23.62 25.12 7.67
N GLY A 97 -22.73 25.61 8.54
CA GLY A 97 -22.74 26.98 9.08
C GLY A 97 -21.92 28.02 8.30
N ASN A 98 -21.29 27.66 7.18
CA ASN A 98 -20.46 28.54 6.34
C ASN A 98 -19.34 29.30 7.09
N ARG A 99 -18.70 28.64 8.07
CA ARG A 99 -17.61 29.22 8.89
C ARG A 99 -16.29 28.43 8.81
N LEU A 100 -16.24 27.44 7.94
CA LEU A 100 -15.08 26.56 7.77
C LEU A 100 -13.86 27.32 7.21
N THR A 101 -12.73 27.23 7.90
CA THR A 101 -11.43 27.75 7.42
C THR A 101 -10.41 26.62 7.33
N ALA A 102 -9.39 26.78 6.49
CA ALA A 102 -8.30 25.80 6.33
C ALA A 102 -7.59 25.46 7.66
N LYS A 103 -7.26 26.51 8.42
CA LYS A 103 -6.69 26.39 9.76
C LYS A 103 -7.65 25.64 10.69
N GLY A 104 -8.94 25.99 10.68
CA GLY A 104 -9.96 25.31 11.45
C GLY A 104 -10.10 23.81 11.11
N LEU A 105 -10.00 23.42 9.84
CA LEU A 105 -10.12 22.02 9.43
C LEU A 105 -8.96 21.16 9.95
N THR A 106 -7.72 21.63 9.80
CA THR A 106 -6.53 20.96 10.34
C THR A 106 -6.56 20.93 11.87
N GLU A 107 -6.99 22.01 12.50
CA GLU A 107 -7.16 22.09 13.95
C GLU A 107 -8.22 21.12 14.46
N MET A 108 -9.34 20.94 13.75
CA MET A 108 -10.38 19.98 14.13
C MET A 108 -9.90 18.53 14.03
N ALA A 109 -9.15 18.18 12.98
CA ALA A 109 -8.56 16.85 12.84
C ALA A 109 -7.56 16.56 13.96
N GLY A 110 -6.61 17.48 14.19
CA GLY A 110 -5.63 17.35 15.28
C GLY A 110 -6.28 17.38 16.67
N LEU A 111 -7.39 18.13 16.85
CA LEU A 111 -8.13 18.15 18.10
C LEU A 111 -8.84 16.81 18.36
N ALA A 112 -9.47 16.22 17.34
CA ALA A 112 -10.11 14.91 17.46
C ALA A 112 -9.11 13.81 17.84
N GLU A 113 -7.94 13.78 17.20
CA GLU A 113 -6.86 12.84 17.53
C GLU A 113 -6.34 13.05 18.96
N ARG A 114 -6.08 14.30 19.36
CA ARG A 114 -5.62 14.62 20.73
C ARG A 114 -6.64 14.24 21.80
N ILE A 115 -7.92 14.56 21.60
CA ILE A 115 -8.99 14.20 22.55
C ILE A 115 -9.05 12.68 22.71
N HIS A 116 -9.00 11.94 21.59
CA HIS A 116 -9.01 10.48 21.64
C HIS A 116 -7.77 9.90 22.32
N GLY A 117 -6.57 10.43 22.00
CA GLY A 117 -5.32 10.01 22.64
C GLY A 117 -5.31 10.26 24.15
N ASN A 118 -5.75 11.44 24.58
CA ASN A 118 -5.88 11.77 26.00
C ASN A 118 -6.93 10.90 26.70
N ARG A 119 -8.05 10.60 26.02
CA ARG A 119 -9.05 9.66 26.53
C ARG A 119 -8.43 8.28 26.77
N LEU A 120 -7.63 7.77 25.84
CA LEU A 120 -6.96 6.46 26.01
C LEU A 120 -5.97 6.49 27.17
N ALA A 121 -5.14 7.53 27.25
CA ALA A 121 -4.18 7.71 28.34
C ALA A 121 -4.86 7.81 29.73
N GLY A 122 -6.02 8.45 29.81
CA GLY A 122 -6.81 8.61 31.04
C GLY A 122 -7.80 7.48 31.34
N LEU A 123 -7.82 6.40 30.56
CA LEU A 123 -8.83 5.34 30.70
C LEU A 123 -8.27 4.04 31.28
N TYR A 124 -7.06 3.66 30.88
CA TYR A 124 -6.47 2.37 31.24
C TYR A 124 -5.20 2.58 32.04
N VAL A 125 -5.07 1.84 33.15
CA VAL A 125 -3.78 1.70 33.82
C VAL A 125 -2.87 0.97 32.86
N ASP A 126 -1.78 1.62 32.46
CA ASP A 126 -0.78 1.03 31.58
C ASP A 126 0.52 0.84 32.37
N ASN A 127 1.24 -0.24 32.10
CA ASN A 127 2.50 -0.56 32.75
C ASN A 127 3.44 -1.17 31.70
N GLY A 128 3.91 -0.29 30.81
CA GLY A 128 4.81 -0.62 29.69
C GLY A 128 6.25 -0.14 29.90
N GLU A 129 7.04 -0.11 28.82
CA GLU A 129 8.47 0.28 28.86
C GLU A 129 8.71 1.71 29.38
N ASP A 130 7.73 2.60 29.24
CA ASP A 130 7.79 3.99 29.72
C ASP A 130 7.37 4.15 31.21
N GLY A 131 7.05 3.05 31.89
CA GLY A 131 6.68 3.00 33.30
C GLY A 131 5.17 2.86 33.57
N LEU A 132 4.80 2.91 34.85
CA LEU A 132 3.41 2.85 35.30
C LEU A 132 2.71 4.18 34.97
N SER A 133 1.72 4.12 34.07
CA SER A 133 0.77 5.19 33.80
C SER A 133 -0.49 4.98 34.64
N ILE A 134 -0.77 5.94 35.53
CA ILE A 134 -1.99 5.97 36.32
C ILE A 134 -3.01 6.86 35.60
N PRO A 135 -4.21 6.35 35.26
CA PRO A 135 -5.22 7.10 34.49
C PRO A 135 -5.59 8.44 35.10
N ALA A 136 -5.66 8.51 36.43
CA ALA A 136 -5.96 9.73 37.16
C ALA A 136 -4.86 10.80 37.03
N ASP A 137 -3.62 10.40 36.77
CA ASP A 137 -2.47 11.30 36.62
C ASP A 137 -2.27 11.73 35.16
N ALA A 138 -2.80 10.95 34.21
CA ALA A 138 -2.66 11.19 32.77
C ALA A 138 -3.57 12.33 32.24
N VAL A 139 -4.61 12.71 32.98
CA VAL A 139 -5.53 13.79 32.61
C VAL A 139 -5.64 14.78 33.75
N LEU A 140 -5.18 16.00 33.50
CA LEU A 140 -5.24 17.09 34.47
C LEU A 140 -6.68 17.59 34.65
N LEU A 141 -6.98 18.13 35.84
CA LEU A 141 -8.29 18.72 36.14
C LEU A 141 -8.68 19.81 35.11
N GLU A 142 -7.74 20.70 34.78
CA GLU A 142 -7.93 21.76 33.79
C GLU A 142 -8.29 21.21 32.41
N GLN A 143 -7.65 20.12 31.97
CA GLN A 143 -7.97 19.48 30.69
C GLN A 143 -9.41 18.90 30.67
N ALA A 144 -9.87 18.37 31.81
CA ALA A 144 -11.25 17.92 31.96
C ALA A 144 -12.25 19.08 31.98
N GLU A 145 -11.94 20.20 32.66
CA GLU A 145 -12.75 21.42 32.67
C GLU A 145 -12.90 22.02 31.27
N GLU A 146 -11.79 22.13 30.53
CA GLU A 146 -11.79 22.63 29.16
C GLU A 146 -12.64 21.75 28.23
N LEU A 147 -12.49 20.42 28.33
CA LEU A 147 -13.26 19.50 27.49
C LEU A 147 -14.75 19.52 27.84
N ILE A 148 -15.11 19.62 29.12
CA ILE A 148 -16.50 19.78 29.56
C ILE A 148 -17.09 21.09 29.02
N GLY A 149 -16.35 22.19 29.09
CA GLY A 149 -16.77 23.47 28.51
C GLY A 149 -16.97 23.39 26.99
N LEU A 150 -16.08 22.68 26.29
CA LEU A 150 -16.20 22.45 24.86
C LEU A 150 -17.41 21.57 24.51
N ALA A 151 -17.63 20.48 25.25
CA ALA A 151 -18.79 19.60 25.08
C ALA A 151 -20.10 20.33 25.37
N GLU A 152 -20.13 21.18 26.40
CA GLU A 152 -21.28 22.04 26.71
C GLU A 152 -21.60 23.02 25.58
N ALA A 153 -20.58 23.71 25.06
CA ALA A 153 -20.75 24.62 23.93
C ALA A 153 -21.29 23.90 22.69
N ARG A 154 -20.74 22.72 22.37
CA ARG A 154 -21.18 21.93 21.21
C ARG A 154 -22.56 21.31 21.39
N LEU A 155 -22.91 20.87 22.59
CA LEU A 155 -24.24 20.36 22.89
C LEU A 155 -25.28 21.48 22.82
N GLY A 156 -24.99 22.65 23.36
CA GLY A 156 -25.86 23.82 23.26
C GLY A 156 -26.13 24.23 21.81
N MET A 157 -25.11 24.13 20.93
CA MET A 157 -25.31 24.30 19.49
C MET A 157 -26.22 23.22 18.90
N ALA A 158 -26.00 21.94 19.23
CA ALA A 158 -26.79 20.83 18.71
C ALA A 158 -28.26 20.86 19.16
N GLU A 159 -28.55 21.35 20.36
CA GLU A 159 -29.91 21.55 20.88
C GLU A 159 -30.63 22.74 20.27
N ALA A 160 -29.88 23.81 19.94
CA ALA A 160 -30.43 24.98 19.26
C ALA A 160 -30.64 24.75 17.76
N GLU A 161 -29.99 23.73 17.19
CA GLU A 161 -30.03 23.42 15.77
C GLU A 161 -31.28 22.61 15.40
N THR A 162 -32.19 23.22 14.66
CA THR A 162 -33.28 22.51 13.99
C THR A 162 -32.72 21.60 12.90
N VAL A 163 -33.05 20.30 12.96
CA VAL A 163 -32.70 19.35 11.90
C VAL A 163 -33.22 19.91 10.58
N ARG A 164 -32.32 20.08 9.60
CA ARG A 164 -32.71 20.57 8.28
C ARG A 164 -33.62 19.53 7.64
N GLU A 165 -34.90 19.84 7.50
CA GLU A 165 -35.92 18.89 6.99
C GLU A 165 -35.91 18.78 5.45
N ASP A 166 -35.20 19.68 4.77
CA ASP A 166 -35.24 19.83 3.32
C ASP A 166 -33.86 19.75 2.68
N PHE A 167 -33.64 18.67 1.93
CA PHE A 167 -32.47 18.47 1.06
C PHE A 167 -32.88 18.36 -0.39
N THR A 168 -32.00 18.84 -1.29
CA THR A 168 -32.13 18.55 -2.72
C THR A 168 -31.35 17.29 -3.06
N LYS A 169 -31.75 16.60 -4.14
CA LYS A 169 -31.01 15.44 -4.64
C LYS A 169 -29.54 15.75 -4.95
N ALA A 170 -29.24 16.97 -5.41
CA ALA A 170 -27.88 17.41 -5.68
C ALA A 170 -27.02 17.52 -4.41
N ASP A 171 -27.62 17.93 -3.29
CA ASP A 171 -26.93 18.00 -1.99
C ASP A 171 -26.53 16.58 -1.53
N VAL A 172 -27.45 15.63 -1.70
CA VAL A 172 -27.24 14.21 -1.38
C VAL A 172 -26.12 13.60 -2.22
N GLU A 173 -26.14 13.85 -3.53
CA GLU A 173 -25.12 13.36 -4.47
C GLU A 173 -23.73 13.95 -4.17
N LEU A 174 -23.66 15.25 -3.89
CA LEU A 174 -22.41 15.93 -3.54
C LEU A 174 -21.81 15.37 -2.25
N GLN A 175 -22.64 15.16 -1.24
CA GLN A 175 -22.21 14.66 0.06
C GLN A 175 -21.69 13.21 -0.02
N ALA A 176 -22.41 12.33 -0.73
CA ALA A 176 -21.96 10.97 -0.98
C ALA A 176 -20.63 10.90 -1.74
N TRP A 177 -20.48 11.75 -2.77
CA TRP A 177 -19.24 11.90 -3.51
C TRP A 177 -18.09 12.34 -2.59
N PHE A 178 -18.29 13.40 -1.79
CA PHE A 178 -17.25 13.95 -0.93
C PHE A 178 -16.75 12.92 0.09
N MET A 179 -17.65 12.11 0.66
CA MET A 179 -17.28 11.04 1.59
C MET A 179 -16.41 9.98 0.95
N THR A 180 -16.79 9.54 -0.26
CA THR A 180 -16.01 8.57 -1.03
C THR A 180 -14.63 9.13 -1.37
N ALA A 181 -14.58 10.40 -1.78
CA ALA A 181 -13.34 11.08 -2.16
C ALA A 181 -12.38 11.31 -0.98
N VAL A 182 -12.90 11.52 0.24
CA VAL A 182 -12.06 11.67 1.44
C VAL A 182 -11.50 10.32 1.93
N ASP A 183 -12.17 9.21 1.65
CA ASP A 183 -11.66 7.86 1.99
C ASP A 183 -10.59 7.36 0.98
N ASP A 184 -10.51 7.93 -0.22
CA ASP A 184 -9.41 7.70 -1.17
C ASP A 184 -8.15 8.50 -0.76
N PRO A 185 -6.99 7.84 -0.50
CA PRO A 185 -5.79 8.53 0.01
C PRO A 185 -5.22 9.63 -0.91
N GLU A 186 -5.35 9.49 -2.23
CA GLU A 186 -4.82 10.47 -3.18
C GLU A 186 -5.79 11.66 -3.34
N GLN A 187 -7.09 11.37 -3.46
CA GLN A 187 -8.11 12.42 -3.50
C GLN A 187 -8.16 13.20 -2.19
N ARG A 188 -8.01 12.53 -1.04
CA ARG A 188 -7.89 13.17 0.27
C ARG A 188 -6.73 14.18 0.33
N LYS A 189 -5.56 13.83 -0.19
CA LYS A 189 -4.41 14.77 -0.26
C LYS A 189 -4.74 16.01 -1.09
N GLN A 190 -5.45 15.83 -2.21
CA GLN A 190 -5.83 16.93 -3.08
C GLN A 190 -6.94 17.80 -2.47
N ILE A 191 -7.94 17.20 -1.84
CA ILE A 191 -8.99 17.90 -1.08
C ILE A 191 -8.37 18.73 0.05
N LEU A 192 -7.39 18.17 0.76
CA LEU A 192 -6.67 18.83 1.86
C LEU A 192 -5.47 19.67 1.40
N SER A 193 -5.27 19.83 0.09
CA SER A 193 -4.13 20.58 -0.45
C SER A 193 -4.26 22.08 -0.18
N LYS A 194 -3.12 22.78 -0.16
CA LYS A 194 -3.07 24.24 0.02
C LYS A 194 -3.98 24.99 -0.97
N GLY A 195 -4.01 24.59 -2.25
CA GLY A 195 -4.83 25.24 -3.27
C GLY A 195 -6.33 25.03 -3.07
N SER A 196 -6.75 23.81 -2.70
CA SER A 196 -8.14 23.54 -2.32
C SER A 196 -8.57 24.36 -1.10
N MET A 197 -7.67 24.46 -0.10
CA MET A 197 -7.88 25.23 1.12
C MET A 197 -7.96 26.75 0.87
N GLU A 198 -7.14 27.29 -0.03
CA GLU A 198 -7.22 28.68 -0.48
C GLU A 198 -8.57 28.96 -1.17
N LYS A 199 -9.07 28.00 -1.96
CA LYS A 199 -10.37 28.12 -2.62
C LYS A 199 -11.54 28.11 -1.64
N LEU A 200 -11.49 27.26 -0.62
CA LEU A 200 -12.48 27.28 0.46
C LEU A 200 -12.49 28.65 1.16
N ALA A 201 -11.32 29.21 1.45
CA ALA A 201 -11.20 30.53 2.07
C ALA A 201 -11.72 31.68 1.18
N GLU A 202 -11.57 31.56 -0.15
CA GLU A 202 -12.15 32.49 -1.14
C GLU A 202 -13.69 32.42 -1.13
N LEU A 203 -14.25 31.20 -1.21
CA LEU A 203 -15.68 30.98 -1.35
C LEU A 203 -16.46 31.25 -0.05
N LYS A 204 -15.84 31.03 1.11
CA LYS A 204 -16.46 31.14 2.45
C LYS A 204 -17.77 30.36 2.58
N ASP A 205 -17.92 29.32 1.77
CA ASP A 205 -19.10 28.48 1.66
C ASP A 205 -18.63 27.06 1.37
N ALA A 206 -18.87 26.15 2.32
CA ALA A 206 -18.37 24.79 2.24
C ALA A 206 -19.14 23.97 1.19
N HIS A 207 -20.41 24.32 0.92
CA HIS A 207 -21.21 23.70 -0.12
C HIS A 207 -20.73 24.12 -1.52
N ALA A 208 -20.51 25.42 -1.72
CA ALA A 208 -19.93 25.93 -2.96
C ALA A 208 -18.51 25.40 -3.20
N TRP A 209 -17.72 25.25 -2.13
CA TRP A 209 -16.40 24.60 -2.20
C TRP A 209 -16.48 23.12 -2.54
N GLY A 210 -17.42 22.38 -1.94
CA GLY A 210 -17.69 20.98 -2.29
C GLY A 210 -18.08 20.82 -3.76
N LEU A 211 -18.98 21.67 -4.27
CA LEU A 211 -19.35 21.69 -5.69
C LEU A 211 -18.16 22.00 -6.60
N TRP A 212 -17.33 22.98 -6.21
CA TRP A 212 -16.11 23.31 -6.95
C TRP A 212 -15.11 22.15 -6.97
N LEU A 213 -14.92 21.47 -5.84
CA LEU A 213 -14.08 20.27 -5.77
C LEU A 213 -14.62 19.18 -6.68
N LYS A 214 -15.93 18.88 -6.59
CA LYS A 214 -16.56 17.88 -7.45
C LYS A 214 -16.38 18.21 -8.93
N ASP A 215 -16.61 19.46 -9.33
CA ASP A 215 -16.38 19.94 -10.69
C ASP A 215 -14.90 19.82 -11.12
N LEU A 216 -13.95 20.10 -10.22
CA LEU A 216 -12.52 19.93 -10.47
C LEU A 216 -12.16 18.46 -10.76
N PHE A 217 -12.67 17.53 -9.94
CA PHE A 217 -12.43 16.10 -10.13
C PHE A 217 -13.16 15.57 -11.37
N ASP A 218 -14.43 15.93 -11.57
CA ASP A 218 -15.21 15.54 -12.74
C ASP A 218 -14.58 16.06 -14.04
N LYS A 219 -14.05 17.29 -14.05
CA LYS A 219 -13.30 17.84 -15.20
C LYS A 219 -12.00 17.11 -15.43
N ALA A 220 -11.21 16.86 -14.39
CA ALA A 220 -9.97 16.11 -14.53
C ALA A 220 -10.21 14.70 -15.07
N GLU A 221 -11.26 14.03 -14.60
CA GLU A 221 -11.68 12.72 -15.09
C GLU A 221 -12.18 12.79 -16.54
N ALA A 222 -13.03 13.77 -16.87
CA ALA A 222 -13.53 13.95 -18.24
C ALA A 222 -12.41 14.31 -19.24
N GLU A 223 -11.46 15.16 -18.83
CA GLU A 223 -10.27 15.50 -19.62
C GLU A 223 -9.36 14.28 -19.80
N SER A 224 -9.17 13.48 -18.75
CA SER A 224 -8.44 12.22 -18.80
C SER A 224 -9.10 11.23 -19.77
N GLN A 225 -10.42 11.01 -19.63
CA GLN A 225 -11.19 10.12 -20.51
C GLN A 225 -11.19 10.61 -21.96
N ALA A 226 -11.35 11.92 -22.19
CA ALA A 226 -11.27 12.50 -23.53
C ALA A 226 -9.87 12.35 -24.14
N ALA A 227 -8.81 12.57 -23.36
CA ALA A 227 -7.44 12.38 -23.81
C ALA A 227 -7.15 10.91 -24.14
N VAL A 228 -7.64 9.97 -23.32
CA VAL A 228 -7.55 8.53 -23.58
C VAL A 228 -8.33 8.16 -24.84
N ALA A 229 -9.55 8.67 -25.05
CA ALA A 229 -10.34 8.41 -26.25
C ALA A 229 -9.65 8.91 -27.52
N VAL A 230 -9.13 10.15 -27.51
CA VAL A 230 -8.33 10.70 -28.61
C VAL A 230 -7.11 9.82 -28.90
N GLU A 231 -6.48 9.30 -27.86
CA GLU A 231 -5.33 8.43 -28.02
C GLU A 231 -5.69 7.04 -28.54
N ILE A 232 -6.83 6.47 -28.14
CA ILE A 232 -7.38 5.21 -28.69
C ILE A 232 -7.74 5.38 -30.17
N GLU A 233 -8.16 6.56 -30.61
CA GLU A 233 -8.35 6.80 -32.05
C GLU A 233 -7.01 6.85 -32.79
N ARG A 234 -5.99 7.48 -32.20
CA ARG A 234 -4.64 7.58 -32.76
C ARG A 234 -3.88 6.26 -32.77
N SER A 235 -4.12 5.39 -31.80
CA SER A 235 -3.47 4.09 -31.64
C SER A 235 -3.66 3.19 -32.86
N ARG A 236 -4.72 3.43 -33.65
CA ARG A 236 -5.01 2.73 -34.91
C ARG A 236 -3.96 2.97 -35.99
N ASN A 237 -3.21 4.07 -35.90
CA ASN A 237 -2.18 4.48 -36.87
C ASN A 237 -0.88 4.87 -36.16
N VAL A 238 -0.37 4.00 -35.29
CA VAL A 238 0.96 4.18 -34.70
C VAL A 238 2.07 3.90 -35.73
N PRO A 239 3.21 4.62 -35.67
CA PRO A 239 4.35 4.32 -36.54
C PRO A 239 4.98 2.97 -36.19
N ASP A 240 5.51 2.25 -37.19
CA ASP A 240 6.18 0.96 -36.96
C ASP A 240 7.43 1.07 -36.06
N LYS A 241 8.10 2.22 -36.11
CA LYS A 241 9.28 2.54 -35.31
C LYS A 241 9.04 3.79 -34.49
N LYS A 242 9.64 3.83 -33.30
CA LYS A 242 9.67 5.02 -32.45
C LYS A 242 10.20 6.22 -33.23
N THR A 243 9.43 7.30 -33.28
CA THR A 243 9.86 8.58 -33.87
C THR A 243 10.18 9.62 -32.79
N LYS A 244 9.52 9.54 -31.63
CA LYS A 244 9.76 10.39 -30.47
C LYS A 244 9.37 9.69 -29.16
N ASP A 245 9.89 10.21 -28.05
CA ASP A 245 9.39 9.85 -26.73
C ASP A 245 7.95 10.35 -26.54
N LYS A 246 7.10 9.50 -26.00
CA LYS A 246 5.69 9.83 -25.78
C LYS A 246 5.23 9.46 -24.38
N TRP A 247 5.58 8.26 -23.94
CA TRP A 247 5.06 7.70 -22.70
C TRP A 247 6.14 7.62 -21.65
N LYS A 248 5.78 7.94 -20.42
CA LYS A 248 6.62 7.74 -19.25
C LYS A 248 5.85 6.92 -18.22
N LEU A 249 6.28 5.70 -17.99
CA LEU A 249 5.75 4.83 -16.94
C LEU A 249 6.70 4.84 -15.75
N ARG A 250 6.22 5.29 -14.59
CA ARG A 250 6.98 5.26 -13.34
C ARG A 250 6.49 4.11 -12.48
N VAL A 251 7.39 3.23 -12.06
CA VAL A 251 7.12 2.18 -11.07
C VAL A 251 8.00 2.35 -9.84
N ARG A 252 7.52 1.86 -8.70
CA ARG A 252 8.28 1.80 -7.45
C ARG A 252 8.49 0.34 -7.06
N ILE A 253 9.71 0.01 -6.67
CA ILE A 253 10.05 -1.29 -6.08
C ILE A 253 10.80 -1.11 -4.76
N ILE A 254 10.75 -2.13 -3.92
CA ILE A 254 11.39 -2.23 -2.62
C ILE A 254 12.49 -3.30 -2.71
N CYS A 255 13.56 -3.12 -1.94
CA CYS A 255 14.66 -4.06 -1.80
C CYS A 255 14.75 -4.56 -0.36
N ALA A 256 14.88 -5.87 -0.16
CA ALA A 256 15.17 -6.46 1.15
C ALA A 256 16.66 -6.78 1.36
N SER A 257 17.49 -6.55 0.33
CA SER A 257 18.86 -7.07 0.26
C SER A 257 19.95 -6.00 0.09
N HIS A 258 19.62 -4.80 -0.41
CA HIS A 258 20.61 -3.77 -0.73
C HIS A 258 20.13 -2.39 -0.27
N SER A 259 21.09 -1.56 0.13
CA SER A 259 20.90 -0.12 0.28
C SER A 259 21.21 0.62 -1.02
N ILE A 260 20.41 1.65 -1.33
CA ILE A 260 20.45 2.40 -2.59
C ILE A 260 21.06 3.77 -2.33
N ARG A 261 22.03 4.17 -3.18
CA ARG A 261 22.72 5.47 -3.09
C ARG A 261 22.58 6.25 -4.41
N PRO A 262 22.26 7.55 -4.39
CA PRO A 262 22.00 8.33 -5.62
C PRO A 262 23.11 8.29 -6.66
N LYS A 263 24.39 8.36 -6.23
CA LYS A 263 25.56 8.40 -7.13
C LYS A 263 25.62 7.22 -8.12
N VAL A 264 25.22 6.03 -7.67
CA VAL A 264 25.24 4.81 -8.48
C VAL A 264 24.16 4.86 -9.56
N LEU A 265 22.99 5.45 -9.23
CA LEU A 265 21.89 5.61 -10.17
C LEU A 265 22.20 6.66 -11.25
N THR A 266 22.93 7.74 -10.89
CA THR A 266 23.39 8.74 -11.85
C THR A 266 24.24 8.11 -12.95
N ALA A 267 25.19 7.23 -12.59
CA ALA A 267 26.04 6.54 -13.56
C ALA A 267 25.28 5.64 -14.54
N TRP A 268 24.15 5.05 -14.09
CA TRP A 268 23.23 4.33 -14.98
C TRP A 268 22.49 5.30 -15.90
N ASN A 269 21.92 6.37 -15.34
CA ASN A 269 21.09 7.34 -16.06
C ASN A 269 21.83 8.06 -17.19
N GLU A 270 23.15 8.21 -17.08
CA GLU A 270 24.01 8.76 -18.13
C GLU A 270 24.18 7.81 -19.33
N LYS A 271 23.99 6.50 -19.14
CA LYS A 271 24.23 5.46 -20.15
C LYS A 271 22.96 4.92 -20.81
N THR A 272 21.78 5.24 -20.28
CA THR A 272 20.51 4.67 -20.76
C THR A 272 19.46 5.76 -20.86
N ASP A 273 18.93 5.98 -22.06
CA ASP A 273 17.98 7.07 -22.30
C ASP A 273 16.53 6.73 -21.96
N TRP A 274 16.21 5.44 -21.87
CA TRP A 274 14.82 4.99 -21.75
C TRP A 274 14.47 4.32 -20.42
N ILE A 275 15.45 3.95 -19.58
CA ILE A 275 15.25 3.51 -18.20
C ILE A 275 16.01 4.46 -17.29
N LYS A 276 15.30 5.26 -16.50
CA LYS A 276 15.91 6.17 -15.52
C LYS A 276 15.60 5.72 -14.09
N LEU A 277 16.62 5.69 -13.25
CA LEU A 277 16.57 5.22 -11.87
C LEU A 277 16.65 6.40 -10.91
N THR A 278 15.80 6.42 -9.87
CA THR A 278 15.80 7.47 -8.84
C THR A 278 15.61 6.85 -7.46
N ALA A 279 16.42 7.26 -6.48
CA ALA A 279 16.26 6.84 -5.10
C ALA A 279 15.06 7.58 -4.47
N VAL A 280 14.30 6.89 -3.61
CA VAL A 280 13.21 7.54 -2.86
C VAL A 280 13.81 8.29 -1.66
N SER A 281 13.47 9.58 -1.53
CA SER A 281 13.96 10.42 -0.43
C SER A 281 13.60 9.82 0.94
N GLY A 282 14.58 9.70 1.83
CA GLY A 282 14.40 9.12 3.16
C GLY A 282 14.24 7.59 3.20
N LYS A 283 14.21 6.89 2.06
CA LYS A 283 14.00 5.44 1.97
C LYS A 283 15.18 4.76 1.27
N LYS A 284 16.10 4.20 2.06
CA LYS A 284 17.35 3.58 1.55
C LYS A 284 17.12 2.29 0.77
N ASN A 285 15.93 1.72 0.82
CA ASN A 285 15.57 0.43 0.26
C ASN A 285 14.49 0.53 -0.84
N GLU A 286 14.12 1.73 -1.28
CA GLU A 286 13.11 1.94 -2.33
C GLU A 286 13.72 2.57 -3.58
N LEU A 287 13.33 2.07 -4.75
CA LEU A 287 13.78 2.53 -6.07
C LEU A 287 12.59 2.93 -6.93
N LEU A 288 12.65 4.12 -7.53
CA LEU A 288 11.78 4.54 -8.63
C LEU A 288 12.46 4.23 -9.95
N ILE A 289 11.69 3.67 -10.88
CA ILE A 289 12.13 3.32 -12.22
C ILE A 289 11.19 3.97 -13.22
N ASP A 290 11.73 4.84 -14.06
CA ASP A 290 11.03 5.48 -15.16
C ASP A 290 11.36 4.76 -16.46
N PHE A 291 10.35 4.15 -17.09
CA PHE A 291 10.43 3.62 -18.45
C PHE A 291 9.87 4.66 -19.43
N ILE A 292 10.66 5.00 -20.45
CA ILE A 292 10.29 5.98 -21.48
C ILE A 292 10.04 5.23 -22.79
N PHE A 293 8.79 5.21 -23.23
CA PHE A 293 8.37 4.53 -24.46
C PHE A 293 8.09 5.52 -25.59
N GLY A 294 8.24 5.01 -26.81
CA GLY A 294 7.99 5.76 -28.04
C GLY A 294 6.51 5.95 -28.35
N ASP A 295 6.25 6.81 -29.33
CA ASP A 295 4.93 7.00 -29.94
C ASP A 295 4.44 5.82 -30.79
N ASN A 296 5.29 4.81 -30.99
CA ASN A 296 4.95 3.54 -31.62
C ASN A 296 4.25 2.54 -30.67
N VAL A 297 4.16 2.85 -29.37
CA VAL A 297 3.42 2.01 -28.41
C VAL A 297 1.99 2.55 -28.28
N PRO A 298 0.95 1.80 -28.69
CA PRO A 298 -0.43 2.23 -28.54
C PRO A 298 -0.83 2.24 -27.06
N VAL A 299 -1.70 3.18 -26.68
CA VAL A 299 -2.12 3.39 -25.28
C VAL A 299 -2.73 2.12 -24.66
N GLU A 300 -3.46 1.35 -25.45
CA GLU A 300 -4.10 0.10 -25.05
C GLU A 300 -3.08 -0.99 -24.71
N ALA A 301 -1.89 -0.93 -25.31
CA ALA A 301 -0.80 -1.85 -25.03
C ALA A 301 0.07 -1.40 -23.86
N LEU A 302 0.02 -0.13 -23.45
CA LEU A 302 0.94 0.42 -22.44
C LEU A 302 0.91 -0.34 -21.12
N TRP A 303 -0.28 -0.76 -20.69
CA TRP A 303 -0.42 -1.54 -19.46
C TRP A 303 0.38 -2.83 -19.53
N TYR A 304 0.09 -3.70 -20.50
CA TYR A 304 0.73 -5.01 -20.61
C TYR A 304 2.19 -4.92 -21.04
N PHE A 305 2.52 -4.02 -21.96
CA PHE A 305 3.88 -3.80 -22.42
C PHE A 305 4.76 -3.23 -21.31
N GLY A 306 4.30 -2.15 -20.68
CA GLY A 306 5.00 -1.51 -19.57
C GLY A 306 5.18 -2.45 -18.37
N TRP A 307 4.13 -3.20 -18.03
CA TRP A 307 4.20 -4.24 -16.99
C TRP A 307 5.19 -5.35 -17.33
N GLY A 308 5.20 -5.82 -18.59
CA GLY A 308 6.14 -6.84 -19.06
C GLY A 308 7.59 -6.40 -18.95
N VAL A 309 7.91 -5.21 -19.46
CA VAL A 309 9.25 -4.61 -19.41
C VAL A 309 9.69 -4.37 -17.96
N ALA A 310 8.82 -3.79 -17.13
CA ALA A 310 9.13 -3.52 -15.73
C ALA A 310 9.46 -4.82 -14.98
N ARG A 311 8.68 -5.88 -15.22
CA ARG A 311 8.93 -7.19 -14.62
C ARG A 311 10.25 -7.80 -15.06
N GLN A 312 10.57 -7.76 -16.35
CA GLN A 312 11.85 -8.25 -16.87
C GLN A 312 13.03 -7.47 -16.24
N PHE A 313 12.92 -6.16 -16.11
CA PHE A 313 13.96 -5.34 -15.49
C PHE A 313 14.16 -5.73 -14.02
N VAL A 314 13.07 -5.92 -13.27
CA VAL A 314 13.14 -6.36 -11.87
C VAL A 314 13.74 -7.76 -11.75
N VAL A 315 13.40 -8.69 -12.65
CA VAL A 315 14.04 -10.02 -12.70
C VAL A 315 15.54 -9.89 -12.96
N ALA A 316 15.94 -9.09 -13.95
CA ALA A 316 17.34 -8.85 -14.25
C ALA A 316 18.08 -8.26 -13.04
N LEU A 317 17.45 -7.32 -12.33
CA LEU A 317 18.02 -6.74 -11.12
C LEU A 317 18.17 -7.77 -10.00
N ASN A 318 17.17 -8.65 -9.78
CA ASN A 318 17.27 -9.74 -8.80
C ASN A 318 18.42 -10.70 -9.12
N ILE A 319 18.55 -11.14 -10.37
CA ILE A 319 19.59 -12.07 -10.82
C ILE A 319 20.97 -11.41 -10.74
N ALA A 320 21.12 -10.21 -11.30
CA ALA A 320 22.40 -9.52 -11.38
C ALA A 320 22.96 -9.14 -10.00
N THR A 321 22.07 -8.76 -9.08
CA THR A 321 22.47 -8.45 -7.70
C THR A 321 22.49 -9.69 -6.82
N MET A 322 22.03 -10.86 -7.28
CA MET A 322 21.75 -12.02 -6.41
C MET A 322 20.99 -11.60 -5.14
N GLY A 323 20.01 -10.71 -5.33
CA GLY A 323 19.31 -10.00 -4.27
C GLY A 323 17.80 -10.21 -4.34
N PHE A 324 17.06 -9.50 -3.51
CA PHE A 324 15.60 -9.55 -3.45
C PHE A 324 14.99 -8.16 -3.64
N TRP A 325 14.34 -7.98 -4.79
CA TRP A 325 13.70 -6.75 -5.25
C TRP A 325 12.28 -7.06 -5.73
N TRP A 326 11.28 -6.35 -5.22
CA TRP A 326 9.89 -6.57 -5.63
C TRP A 326 9.00 -5.37 -5.32
N TRP A 327 7.75 -5.37 -5.80
CA TRP A 327 6.79 -4.27 -5.54
C TRP A 327 6.29 -4.22 -4.09
N ARG A 328 6.44 -5.31 -3.34
CA ARG A 328 6.06 -5.45 -1.92
C ARG A 328 7.05 -6.37 -1.20
N MET A 329 7.10 -6.28 0.13
CA MET A 329 7.89 -7.15 0.99
C MET A 329 6.99 -7.77 2.06
N PRO A 330 7.38 -8.92 2.66
CA PRO A 330 6.70 -9.47 3.83
C PRO A 330 6.73 -8.46 5.00
N GLU A 331 5.61 -8.28 5.69
CA GLU A 331 5.47 -7.33 6.80
C GLU A 331 5.46 -8.03 8.15
N GLN A 332 4.51 -8.95 8.38
CA GLN A 332 4.34 -9.66 9.65
C GLN A 332 5.18 -10.95 9.68
N ILE A 333 6.50 -10.82 9.78
CA ILE A 333 7.47 -11.92 9.63
C ILE A 333 7.79 -12.70 10.91
N ASP A 334 7.62 -12.09 12.08
CA ASP A 334 7.84 -12.70 13.39
C ASP A 334 6.67 -12.51 14.36
N ARG A 335 5.89 -11.44 14.17
CA ARG A 335 4.78 -11.06 15.04
C ARG A 335 3.54 -10.66 14.23
N TYR A 336 2.39 -11.22 14.58
CA TYR A 336 1.08 -10.89 14.01
C TYR A 336 0.15 -10.11 14.96
N HIS A 337 0.49 -10.05 16.24
CA HIS A 337 -0.30 -9.40 17.28
C HIS A 337 0.37 -8.10 17.76
N GLU A 338 -0.41 -7.22 18.37
CA GLU A 338 0.12 -5.99 18.96
C GLU A 338 0.72 -6.24 20.35
N SER A 339 0.00 -6.95 21.22
CA SER A 339 0.47 -7.37 22.54
C SER A 339 -0.15 -8.71 22.96
N VAL A 340 0.50 -9.39 23.91
CA VAL A 340 -0.06 -10.57 24.60
C VAL A 340 0.14 -10.36 26.10
N GLN A 341 -0.94 -10.44 26.86
CA GLN A 341 -0.91 -10.27 28.31
C GLN A 341 -1.29 -11.57 29.01
N ASP A 342 -0.45 -11.98 29.96
CA ASP A 342 -0.80 -12.98 30.96
C ASP A 342 -1.72 -12.33 31.99
N LEU A 343 -3.00 -12.70 31.94
CA LEU A 343 -4.02 -12.13 32.82
C LEU A 343 -3.93 -12.64 34.27
N GLU A 344 -3.30 -13.79 34.51
CA GLU A 344 -3.11 -14.36 35.84
C GLU A 344 -1.97 -13.64 36.57
N ASN A 345 -0.84 -13.50 35.89
CA ASN A 345 0.35 -12.87 36.46
C ASN A 345 0.44 -11.36 36.18
N LYS A 346 -0.52 -10.81 35.42
CA LYS A 346 -0.56 -9.39 34.98
C LYS A 346 0.73 -8.93 34.30
N ALA A 347 1.33 -9.81 33.51
CA ALA A 347 2.61 -9.57 32.83
C ALA A 347 2.43 -9.57 31.31
N GLU A 348 3.13 -8.70 30.61
CA GLU A 348 3.20 -8.79 29.15
C GLU A 348 4.13 -9.94 28.75
N VAL A 349 3.67 -10.77 27.82
CA VAL A 349 4.40 -11.91 27.29
C VAL A 349 4.80 -11.61 25.86
N ARG A 350 6.11 -11.55 25.60
CA ARG A 350 6.61 -11.40 24.23
C ARG A 350 6.65 -12.75 23.54
N ILE A 351 5.65 -13.00 22.68
CA ILE A 351 5.60 -14.19 21.84
C ILE A 351 6.03 -13.81 20.42
N GLU A 352 7.10 -14.40 19.93
CA GLU A 352 7.58 -14.17 18.56
C GLU A 352 7.93 -15.50 17.92
N ARG A 353 7.73 -15.59 16.61
CA ARG A 353 8.22 -16.74 15.85
C ARG A 353 9.75 -16.74 15.88
N ARG A 354 10.34 -17.88 16.24
CA ARG A 354 11.79 -18.12 16.14
C ARG A 354 12.05 -19.36 15.29
N PRO A 355 12.78 -19.25 14.16
CA PRO A 355 13.36 -18.02 13.60
C PRO A 355 12.29 -17.05 13.04
N SER A 356 12.64 -15.80 12.75
CA SER A 356 11.78 -14.89 11.98
C SER A 356 11.67 -15.38 10.53
N LEU A 357 10.56 -15.09 9.84
CA LEU A 357 10.37 -15.39 8.40
C LEU A 357 11.12 -14.39 7.51
N LYS A 358 12.42 -14.27 7.75
CA LYS A 358 13.32 -13.37 7.03
C LYS A 358 14.51 -14.15 6.50
N ILE A 359 14.89 -13.86 5.26
CA ILE A 359 16.18 -14.28 4.71
C ILE A 359 17.22 -13.22 5.07
N ASP A 360 18.34 -13.65 5.65
CA ASP A 360 19.53 -12.82 5.73
C ASP A 360 20.25 -12.84 4.38
N TRP A 361 20.23 -11.71 3.67
CA TRP A 361 20.89 -11.55 2.38
C TRP A 361 22.35 -11.09 2.50
N GLY A 362 22.87 -10.99 3.72
CA GLY A 362 24.15 -10.39 4.08
C GLY A 362 23.98 -8.94 4.54
N GLU A 363 24.59 -8.59 5.67
CA GLU A 363 24.53 -7.23 6.22
C GLU A 363 25.16 -6.18 5.28
N ASN A 364 24.55 -5.00 5.22
CA ASN A 364 25.12 -3.78 4.61
C ASN A 364 25.52 -3.86 3.13
N ARG A 365 24.91 -4.75 2.33
CA ARG A 365 25.11 -4.73 0.89
C ARG A 365 24.65 -3.40 0.31
N VAL A 366 25.51 -2.74 -0.44
CA VAL A 366 25.23 -1.48 -1.13
C VAL A 366 25.09 -1.80 -2.61
N LEU A 367 24.03 -1.30 -3.27
CA LEU A 367 23.91 -1.42 -4.71
C LEU A 367 25.08 -0.67 -5.38
N THR A 368 25.84 -1.35 -6.23
CA THR A 368 27.04 -0.82 -6.87
C THR A 368 26.84 -0.52 -8.36
N ILE A 369 27.82 0.17 -8.97
CA ILE A 369 27.83 0.41 -10.42
C ILE A 369 27.98 -0.91 -11.19
N GLU A 370 28.75 -1.86 -10.63
CA GLU A 370 28.95 -3.19 -11.21
C GLU A 370 27.67 -4.01 -11.21
N ASP A 371 26.86 -3.93 -10.15
CA ASP A 371 25.54 -4.56 -10.09
C ASP A 371 24.62 -4.04 -11.20
N LEU A 372 24.61 -2.72 -11.42
CA LEU A 372 23.80 -2.11 -12.46
C LEU A 372 24.33 -2.43 -13.86
N ALA A 373 25.64 -2.45 -14.07
CA ALA A 373 26.23 -2.91 -15.33
C ALA A 373 25.84 -4.37 -15.64
N ARG A 374 25.88 -5.24 -14.63
CA ARG A 374 25.43 -6.63 -14.73
C ARG A 374 23.92 -6.72 -14.96
N THR A 375 23.14 -5.83 -14.35
CA THR A 375 21.69 -5.73 -14.58
C THR A 375 21.39 -5.45 -16.05
N ALA A 376 22.10 -4.51 -16.69
CA ALA A 376 21.96 -4.26 -18.13
C ALA A 376 22.30 -5.51 -18.95
N ALA A 377 23.40 -6.20 -18.63
CA ALA A 377 23.84 -7.41 -19.33
C ALA A 377 22.83 -8.57 -19.18
N VAL A 378 22.31 -8.79 -17.97
CA VAL A 378 21.27 -9.79 -17.71
C VAL A 378 19.99 -9.42 -18.43
N PHE A 379 19.56 -8.16 -18.35
CA PHE A 379 18.34 -7.68 -18.99
C PHE A 379 18.36 -7.91 -20.51
N ALA A 380 19.49 -7.62 -21.16
CA ALA A 380 19.69 -7.91 -22.58
C ALA A 380 19.72 -9.42 -22.92
N ALA A 381 20.15 -10.26 -21.97
CA ALA A 381 20.22 -11.72 -22.13
C ALA A 381 18.90 -12.43 -21.83
N LEU A 382 17.91 -11.75 -21.21
CA LEU A 382 16.61 -12.37 -20.95
C LEU A 382 15.92 -12.70 -22.28
N PRO A 383 15.38 -13.93 -22.44
CA PRO A 383 14.65 -14.28 -23.65
C PRO A 383 13.46 -13.34 -23.88
N ALA A 384 13.29 -12.91 -25.12
CA ALA A 384 12.04 -12.33 -25.56
C ALA A 384 10.91 -13.36 -25.35
N ARG A 385 9.73 -12.90 -24.92
CA ARG A 385 8.57 -13.79 -24.78
C ARG A 385 8.31 -14.48 -26.11
N ASP A 386 8.14 -15.80 -26.07
CA ASP A 386 7.75 -16.52 -27.27
C ASP A 386 6.36 -16.06 -27.74
N LYS A 387 6.12 -16.15 -29.05
CA LYS A 387 4.82 -15.79 -29.64
C LYS A 387 3.71 -16.82 -29.30
N GLN A 388 4.04 -17.90 -28.60
CA GLN A 388 3.20 -19.08 -28.42
C GLN A 388 2.65 -19.21 -27.00
N GLY A 389 3.05 -18.32 -26.08
CA GLY A 389 2.54 -18.26 -24.72
C GLY A 389 2.98 -19.44 -23.84
N LYS A 390 4.07 -20.16 -24.17
CA LYS A 390 4.56 -21.22 -23.29
C LYS A 390 5.21 -20.59 -22.05
N GLN A 391 5.00 -21.21 -20.89
CA GLN A 391 5.68 -20.82 -19.66
C GLN A 391 7.19 -20.94 -19.86
N THR A 392 7.88 -19.82 -19.73
CA THR A 392 9.34 -19.77 -19.78
C THR A 392 9.92 -20.03 -18.40
N GLY A 393 11.19 -20.44 -18.30
CA GLY A 393 11.88 -20.54 -17.01
C GLY A 393 11.85 -19.22 -16.20
N LEU A 394 11.70 -18.07 -16.87
CA LEU A 394 11.52 -16.78 -16.22
C LEU A 394 10.16 -16.60 -15.54
N ASP A 395 9.09 -17.20 -16.05
CA ASP A 395 7.77 -17.09 -15.42
C ASP A 395 7.77 -17.81 -14.06
N TYR A 396 8.48 -18.94 -13.98
CA TYR A 396 8.76 -19.63 -12.72
C TYR A 396 9.64 -18.78 -11.79
N TYR A 397 10.69 -18.13 -12.30
CA TYR A 397 11.50 -17.21 -11.48
C TYR A 397 10.65 -16.10 -10.85
N VAL A 398 9.79 -15.47 -11.66
CA VAL A 398 8.82 -14.47 -11.20
C VAL A 398 7.88 -15.03 -10.14
N GLY A 399 7.36 -16.25 -10.35
CA GLY A 399 6.54 -16.94 -9.37
C GLY A 399 7.26 -17.12 -8.04
N GLY A 400 8.53 -17.54 -8.07
CA GLY A 400 9.37 -17.72 -6.88
C GLY A 400 9.55 -16.43 -6.09
N VAL A 401 9.90 -15.33 -6.78
CA VAL A 401 10.04 -13.99 -6.15
C VAL A 401 8.69 -13.50 -5.61
N THR A 402 7.58 -13.79 -6.30
CA THR A 402 6.24 -13.41 -5.87
C THR A 402 5.83 -14.13 -4.59
N PHE A 403 5.97 -15.45 -4.52
CA PHE A 403 5.67 -16.22 -3.31
C PHE A 403 6.59 -15.84 -2.16
N LEU A 404 7.88 -15.56 -2.43
CA LEU A 404 8.79 -15.07 -1.41
C LEU A 404 8.34 -13.70 -0.86
N SER A 405 7.79 -12.81 -1.69
CA SER A 405 7.25 -11.51 -1.25
C SER A 405 5.98 -11.60 -0.42
N LEU A 406 5.31 -12.74 -0.46
CA LEU A 406 4.07 -13.04 0.26
C LEU A 406 4.31 -13.82 1.55
N ASN A 407 5.54 -14.30 1.78
CA ASN A 407 5.84 -15.25 2.83
C ASN A 407 5.89 -14.58 4.21
N ASP A 408 4.77 -14.60 4.91
CA ASP A 408 4.64 -14.08 6.27
C ASP A 408 3.98 -15.11 7.21
N VAL A 409 3.72 -14.70 8.45
CA VAL A 409 3.10 -15.58 9.46
C VAL A 409 1.69 -16.06 9.09
N HIS A 410 0.97 -15.33 8.24
CA HIS A 410 -0.39 -15.69 7.79
C HIS A 410 -0.34 -16.69 6.63
N TRP A 411 0.67 -16.56 5.76
CA TRP A 411 0.85 -17.48 4.64
C TRP A 411 2.32 -17.82 4.39
N GLN A 412 2.73 -18.93 5.00
CA GLN A 412 4.03 -19.58 4.77
C GLN A 412 4.02 -20.26 3.39
N CYS A 413 4.76 -19.64 2.46
CA CYS A 413 4.82 -19.97 1.03
C CYS A 413 6.16 -20.60 0.63
N GLU A 414 6.94 -21.13 1.56
CA GLU A 414 8.29 -21.65 1.30
C GLU A 414 8.28 -22.75 0.24
N VAL A 415 7.29 -23.65 0.27
CA VAL A 415 7.15 -24.73 -0.70
C VAL A 415 6.86 -24.20 -2.11
N GLN A 416 5.97 -23.21 -2.22
CA GLN A 416 5.60 -22.59 -3.49
C GLN A 416 6.78 -21.79 -4.05
N ALA A 417 7.48 -21.03 -3.21
CA ALA A 417 8.65 -20.26 -3.61
C ALA A 417 9.79 -21.19 -4.07
N PHE A 418 10.11 -22.22 -3.30
CA PHE A 418 11.12 -23.22 -3.67
C PHE A 418 10.75 -23.92 -4.97
N GLY A 419 9.53 -24.43 -5.08
CA GLY A 419 9.07 -25.15 -6.27
C GLY A 419 9.16 -24.33 -7.54
N ASN A 420 8.82 -23.04 -7.46
CA ASN A 420 8.97 -22.13 -8.58
C ASN A 420 10.44 -21.92 -8.96
N PHE A 421 11.34 -21.68 -8.01
CA PHE A 421 12.78 -21.57 -8.34
C PHE A 421 13.36 -22.90 -8.84
N PHE A 422 12.92 -24.03 -8.30
CA PHE A 422 13.32 -25.35 -8.75
C PHE A 422 12.95 -25.59 -10.23
N GLU A 423 11.69 -25.31 -10.61
CA GLU A 423 11.27 -25.42 -12.01
C GLU A 423 11.97 -24.39 -12.90
N CYS A 424 12.23 -23.17 -12.40
CA CYS A 424 13.07 -22.20 -13.10
C CYS A 424 14.44 -22.78 -13.47
N LEU A 425 15.16 -23.37 -12.50
CA LEU A 425 16.46 -23.98 -12.72
C LEU A 425 16.37 -25.15 -13.71
N ARG A 426 15.38 -26.04 -13.58
CA ARG A 426 15.16 -27.15 -14.52
C ARG A 426 14.96 -26.68 -15.94
N HIS A 427 14.11 -25.67 -16.14
CA HIS A 427 13.85 -25.11 -17.46
C HIS A 427 15.10 -24.46 -18.05
N MET A 428 15.86 -23.72 -17.25
CA MET A 428 17.14 -23.15 -17.68
C MET A 428 18.17 -24.22 -18.06
N MET A 429 18.28 -25.30 -17.28
CA MET A 429 19.16 -26.43 -17.58
C MET A 429 18.72 -27.22 -18.82
N ALA A 430 17.41 -27.42 -19.00
CA ALA A 430 16.88 -28.04 -20.21
C ALA A 430 17.20 -27.23 -21.47
N GLN A 431 17.02 -25.91 -21.42
CA GLN A 431 17.30 -25.02 -22.54
C GLN A 431 18.78 -25.01 -22.95
N GLN A 432 19.68 -25.21 -21.99
CA GLN A 432 21.12 -25.31 -22.26
C GLN A 432 21.59 -26.72 -22.61
N GLY A 433 20.72 -27.73 -22.53
CA GLY A 433 21.03 -29.13 -22.79
C GLY A 433 21.70 -29.87 -21.63
N ASP A 434 21.81 -29.24 -20.46
CA ASP A 434 22.46 -29.81 -19.26
C ASP A 434 21.55 -30.84 -18.54
N TRP A 435 20.25 -30.80 -18.84
CA TRP A 435 19.24 -31.77 -18.41
C TRP A 435 18.21 -32.03 -19.52
N ARG A 436 17.48 -33.15 -19.44
CA ARG A 436 16.42 -33.50 -20.40
C ARG A 436 15.14 -33.88 -19.66
N GLU A 437 14.02 -33.39 -20.16
CA GLU A 437 12.70 -33.70 -19.62
C GLU A 437 12.45 -35.22 -19.57
N GLY A 438 11.78 -35.67 -18.50
CA GLY A 438 11.53 -37.09 -18.24
C GLY A 438 12.72 -37.87 -17.67
N LYS A 439 13.87 -37.23 -17.41
CA LYS A 439 14.99 -37.82 -16.66
C LYS A 439 15.02 -37.27 -15.22
N PRO A 440 15.47 -38.05 -14.22
CA PRO A 440 15.68 -37.53 -12.87
C PRO A 440 16.59 -36.30 -12.88
N PHE A 441 16.20 -35.24 -12.18
CA PHE A 441 16.91 -33.96 -12.17
C PHE A 441 18.17 -34.00 -11.30
N GLU A 442 18.17 -34.82 -10.25
CA GLU A 442 19.26 -34.99 -9.28
C GLU A 442 20.66 -35.03 -9.93
N GLY A 443 20.86 -35.89 -10.94
CA GLY A 443 22.17 -36.06 -11.54
C GLY A 443 22.68 -34.80 -12.25
N ALA A 444 21.78 -34.01 -12.84
CA ALA A 444 22.14 -32.72 -13.43
C ALA A 444 22.45 -31.68 -12.35
N PHE A 445 21.63 -31.63 -11.30
CA PHE A 445 21.83 -30.74 -10.17
C PHE A 445 23.18 -30.98 -9.47
N VAL A 446 23.53 -32.24 -9.17
CA VAL A 446 24.82 -32.58 -8.52
C VAL A 446 26.02 -32.15 -9.36
N ARG A 447 25.97 -32.33 -10.69
CA ARG A 447 27.05 -31.85 -11.58
C ARG A 447 27.17 -30.34 -11.53
N PHE A 448 26.05 -29.62 -11.60
CA PHE A 448 26.02 -28.17 -11.53
C PHE A 448 26.59 -27.65 -10.20
N ILE A 449 26.17 -28.20 -9.08
CA ILE A 449 26.68 -27.81 -7.75
C ILE A 449 28.16 -28.14 -7.63
N GLY A 450 28.60 -29.33 -8.06
CA GLY A 450 30.02 -29.69 -8.01
C GLY A 450 30.92 -28.82 -8.89
N GLU A 451 30.39 -28.27 -9.99
CA GLU A 451 31.13 -27.37 -10.89
C GLU A 451 31.22 -25.94 -10.33
N LEU A 452 30.12 -25.36 -9.87
CA LEU A 452 30.09 -23.94 -9.46
C LEU A 452 30.28 -23.71 -7.95
N PHE A 453 29.99 -24.72 -7.13
CA PHE A 453 29.99 -24.63 -5.67
C PHE A 453 30.64 -25.88 -5.03
N PRO A 454 31.92 -26.17 -5.35
CA PRO A 454 32.58 -27.41 -4.89
C PRO A 454 32.67 -27.54 -3.37
N GLU A 455 32.59 -26.43 -2.64
CA GLU A 455 32.65 -26.39 -1.17
C GLU A 455 31.25 -26.45 -0.51
N PHE A 456 30.17 -26.62 -1.28
CA PHE A 456 28.81 -26.67 -0.74
C PHE A 456 28.52 -28.00 -0.04
N ASP A 457 28.48 -27.95 1.29
CA ASP A 457 28.35 -29.10 2.19
C ASP A 457 26.92 -29.63 2.35
N GLU A 458 25.92 -28.86 1.93
CA GLU A 458 24.49 -29.25 1.98
C GLU A 458 23.97 -29.92 0.70
N THR A 459 24.84 -30.29 -0.23
CA THR A 459 24.44 -30.91 -1.52
C THR A 459 23.46 -32.07 -1.34
N ALA A 460 23.69 -32.95 -0.36
CA ALA A 460 22.81 -34.10 -0.08
C ALA A 460 21.36 -33.69 0.25
N ARG A 461 21.18 -32.60 1.00
CA ARG A 461 19.87 -32.06 1.36
C ARG A 461 19.08 -31.59 0.15
N TYR A 462 19.72 -30.90 -0.79
CA TYR A 462 19.05 -30.44 -2.00
C TYR A 462 18.78 -31.58 -2.99
N VAL A 463 19.60 -32.63 -2.98
CA VAL A 463 19.34 -33.87 -3.72
C VAL A 463 18.05 -34.54 -3.23
N GLU A 464 17.83 -34.62 -1.92
CA GLU A 464 16.57 -35.13 -1.36
C GLU A 464 15.37 -34.32 -1.83
N LEU A 465 15.49 -32.98 -1.82
CA LEU A 465 14.43 -32.10 -2.32
C LEU A 465 14.20 -32.27 -3.82
N CYS A 466 15.25 -32.42 -4.63
CA CYS A 466 15.10 -32.72 -6.06
C CYS A 466 14.27 -33.99 -6.27
N ARG A 467 14.54 -35.05 -5.50
CA ARG A 467 13.79 -36.32 -5.58
C ARG A 467 12.33 -36.13 -5.17
N ALA A 468 12.07 -35.38 -4.10
CA ALA A 468 10.72 -35.13 -3.63
C ALA A 468 9.88 -34.35 -4.66
N PHE A 469 10.47 -33.35 -5.31
CA PHE A 469 9.79 -32.59 -6.38
C PHE A 469 9.62 -33.41 -7.66
N ASP A 470 10.59 -34.22 -8.06
CA ASP A 470 10.45 -35.15 -9.20
C ASP A 470 9.34 -36.19 -8.95
N ALA A 471 9.13 -36.59 -7.69
CA ALA A 471 8.08 -37.54 -7.29
C ALA A 471 6.70 -36.89 -7.08
N ASN A 472 6.56 -35.57 -7.26
CA ASN A 472 5.36 -34.79 -6.87
C ASN A 472 4.96 -34.94 -5.39
N ASP A 473 5.93 -35.23 -4.51
CA ASP A 473 5.75 -35.35 -3.05
C ASP A 473 6.22 -34.09 -2.31
N ALA A 474 6.23 -32.95 -3.00
CA ALA A 474 6.73 -31.67 -2.50
C ALA A 474 6.00 -31.17 -1.24
N THR A 475 4.73 -31.56 -1.04
CA THR A 475 3.93 -31.18 0.13
C THR A 475 4.46 -31.76 1.44
N ASN A 476 5.16 -32.91 1.38
CA ASN A 476 5.76 -33.54 2.55
C ASN A 476 7.22 -33.13 2.76
N ALA A 477 7.83 -32.43 1.80
CA ALA A 477 9.16 -31.86 1.97
C ALA A 477 9.09 -30.69 2.96
N LYS A 478 9.79 -30.82 4.10
CA LYS A 478 10.01 -29.69 5.01
C LYS A 478 10.93 -28.70 4.32
N ILE A 479 10.43 -27.56 3.86
CA ILE A 479 11.23 -26.51 3.20
C ILE A 479 11.20 -25.28 4.09
N THR A 480 12.37 -24.67 4.30
CA THR A 480 12.50 -23.40 5.02
C THR A 480 12.97 -22.30 4.08
N LEU A 481 12.96 -21.05 4.57
CA LEU A 481 13.51 -19.91 3.83
C LEU A 481 14.99 -20.07 3.48
N LYS A 482 15.75 -20.90 4.20
CA LYS A 482 17.12 -21.25 3.84
C LYS A 482 17.16 -21.95 2.50
N GLU A 483 16.40 -23.04 2.34
CA GLU A 483 16.30 -23.76 1.07
C GLU A 483 15.81 -22.87 -0.07
N VAL A 484 14.81 -22.02 0.19
CA VAL A 484 14.30 -21.04 -0.79
C VAL A 484 15.40 -20.07 -1.24
N SER A 485 16.20 -19.55 -0.29
CA SER A 485 17.28 -18.60 -0.60
C SER A 485 18.35 -19.24 -1.50
N PHE A 486 18.80 -20.45 -1.20
CA PHE A 486 19.82 -21.13 -1.99
C PHE A 486 19.31 -21.53 -3.37
N ILE A 487 18.10 -22.09 -3.51
CA ILE A 487 17.60 -22.47 -4.83
C ILE A 487 17.44 -21.24 -5.74
N LYS A 488 17.05 -20.09 -5.19
CA LYS A 488 17.06 -18.81 -5.92
C LYS A 488 18.48 -18.44 -6.33
N LEU A 489 19.45 -18.47 -5.41
CA LEU A 489 20.84 -18.13 -5.71
C LEU A 489 21.46 -19.09 -6.74
N PHE A 490 21.04 -20.35 -6.77
CA PHE A 490 21.41 -21.32 -7.80
C PHE A 490 20.84 -20.92 -9.17
N CYS A 491 19.58 -20.48 -9.24
CA CYS A 491 19.02 -19.91 -10.46
C CYS A 491 19.83 -18.71 -10.95
N ASP A 492 20.13 -17.77 -10.04
CA ASP A 492 20.88 -16.56 -10.36
C ASP A 492 22.28 -16.90 -10.88
N ALA A 493 23.00 -17.75 -10.16
CA ALA A 493 24.35 -18.17 -10.53
C ALA A 493 24.37 -18.95 -11.84
N TYR A 494 23.42 -19.87 -12.06
CA TYR A 494 23.31 -20.60 -13.31
C TYR A 494 23.10 -19.65 -14.49
N PHE A 495 22.19 -18.68 -14.36
CA PHE A 495 21.95 -17.68 -15.39
C PHE A 495 23.22 -16.88 -15.70
N LEU A 496 23.89 -16.38 -14.65
CA LEU A 496 25.10 -15.57 -14.79
C LEU A 496 26.29 -16.34 -15.39
N HIS A 497 26.44 -17.64 -15.11
CA HIS A 497 27.58 -18.43 -15.58
C HIS A 497 27.36 -19.11 -16.92
N LYS A 498 26.13 -19.55 -17.22
CA LYS A 498 25.85 -20.38 -18.41
C LYS A 498 25.03 -19.65 -19.48
N ILE A 499 24.13 -18.74 -19.10
CA ILE A 499 23.19 -18.10 -20.04
C ILE A 499 23.70 -16.74 -20.50
N GLN A 500 24.02 -15.83 -19.57
CA GLN A 500 24.42 -14.47 -19.90
C GLN A 500 25.67 -14.41 -20.81
N PRO A 501 26.75 -15.19 -20.58
CA PRO A 501 27.93 -15.13 -21.45
C PRO A 501 27.62 -15.58 -22.88
N LYS A 502 26.88 -16.68 -23.06
CA LYS A 502 26.47 -17.17 -24.39
C LYS A 502 25.56 -16.17 -25.11
N ALA A 503 24.67 -15.51 -24.38
CA ALA A 503 23.81 -14.47 -24.95
C ALA A 503 24.63 -13.25 -25.41
N ALA A 504 25.64 -12.85 -24.65
CA ALA A 504 26.57 -11.79 -25.04
C ALA A 504 27.36 -12.17 -26.30
N GLU A 505 27.95 -13.37 -26.35
CA GLU A 505 28.66 -13.87 -27.54
C GLU A 505 27.76 -13.92 -28.78
N ALA A 506 26.52 -14.38 -28.63
CA ALA A 506 25.55 -14.41 -29.72
C ALA A 506 25.15 -12.99 -30.19
N MET A 507 25.05 -12.03 -29.27
CA MET A 507 24.76 -10.64 -29.60
C MET A 507 25.94 -9.98 -30.34
N ASP A 508 27.16 -10.19 -29.86
CA ASP A 508 28.38 -9.69 -30.52
C ASP A 508 28.53 -10.28 -31.92
N ALA A 509 28.26 -11.58 -32.09
CA ALA A 509 28.24 -12.22 -33.41
C ALA A 509 27.19 -11.61 -34.36
N ARG A 510 25.99 -11.27 -33.85
CA ARG A 510 24.92 -10.62 -34.65
C ARG A 510 25.30 -9.20 -35.04
N LEU A 511 25.91 -8.43 -34.13
CA LEU A 511 26.40 -7.08 -34.40
C LEU A 511 27.54 -7.11 -35.42
N ALA A 512 28.47 -8.06 -35.30
CA ALA A 512 29.54 -8.28 -36.29
C ALA A 512 29.00 -8.68 -37.67
N ALA A 513 27.86 -9.40 -37.71
CA ALA A 513 27.16 -9.77 -38.94
C ALA A 513 26.27 -8.64 -39.51
N GLY A 514 26.28 -7.44 -38.91
CA GLY A 514 25.53 -6.27 -39.40
C GLY A 514 24.02 -6.29 -39.10
N ALA A 515 23.55 -7.19 -38.23
CA ALA A 515 22.16 -7.19 -37.79
C ALA A 515 21.92 -6.11 -36.73
N GLN A 516 20.91 -5.26 -36.92
CA GLN A 516 20.52 -4.31 -35.88
C GLN A 516 19.93 -5.05 -34.66
N PRO A 517 20.25 -4.61 -33.43
CA PRO A 517 19.63 -5.16 -32.23
C PRO A 517 18.12 -4.89 -32.27
N SER A 518 17.33 -5.94 -32.04
CA SER A 518 15.90 -5.80 -31.78
C SER A 518 15.73 -5.19 -30.39
N GLY A 519 15.38 -3.90 -30.35
CA GLY A 519 15.00 -3.19 -29.13
C GLY A 519 13.64 -3.61 -28.58
#